data_AF-X0Z6M8-F1
#
_entry.id   AF-X0Z6M8-F1
#
_cell.length_a   1.000
_cell.length_b   1.000
_cell.length_c   1.000
_cell.angle_alpha   90.00
_cell.angle_beta   90.00
_cell.angle_gamma   90.00
#
_symmetry.space_group_name_H-M   'P 1'
#
loop_
_entity.id
_entity.type
_entity.pdbx_description
1 polymer ?
#
loop_
_entity_poly.entity_id
_entity_poly.type
_entity_poly.pdbx_seq_one_letter_code
_entity_poly.pdbx_strand_id
1 'polypeptide(L)'
;HDRPKLTPQQIEQAFANPVGTQCIRDLAQGKKEVAILFDDITRPTRTYEILPYVLRELEQAGISDSQIRLIAAIATHGAHDNHALRKKLGQETLERFPVFNHNPWENCTPVGTTSHGTPLAVNREVMDCDLRIAIGCILPHPHTGFGGGGKIILPGVAHIDSIEHFHVKVMASAPQTTGMGNYDENVMRLDVEEAAKLAGLDVII
;
A
#
# COMPACT_ATOMS: atom_id res chain seq x y z
N HIS A 1 -2.37 25.40 -3.38
CA HIS A 1 -2.94 24.78 -2.18
C HIS A 1 -4.48 24.77 -2.15
N ASP A 2 -5.18 25.32 -3.16
CA ASP A 2 -6.66 25.28 -3.26
C ASP A 2 -7.15 24.38 -4.41
N ARG A 3 -6.69 23.12 -4.46
CA ARG A 3 -7.31 22.18 -5.42
C ARG A 3 -8.64 21.73 -4.82
N PRO A 4 -9.79 21.94 -5.50
CA PRO A 4 -11.06 21.49 -4.99
C PRO A 4 -11.05 19.97 -4.80
N LYS A 5 -11.78 19.49 -3.79
CA LYS A 5 -12.00 18.06 -3.60
C LYS A 5 -12.58 17.48 -4.90
N LEU A 6 -12.08 16.33 -5.33
CA LEU A 6 -12.65 15.62 -6.46
C LEU A 6 -14.13 15.29 -6.19
N THR A 7 -14.98 15.48 -7.19
CA THR A 7 -16.36 15.01 -7.15
C THR A 7 -16.39 13.48 -7.30
N PRO A 8 -17.47 12.79 -6.88
CA PRO A 8 -17.62 11.36 -7.11
C PRO A 8 -17.41 10.94 -8.58
N GLN A 9 -17.91 11.76 -9.52
CA GLN A 9 -17.74 11.52 -10.95
C GLN A 9 -16.28 11.64 -11.40
N GLN A 10 -15.52 12.58 -10.82
CA GLN A 10 -14.08 12.71 -11.12
C GLN A 10 -13.27 11.54 -10.56
N ILE A 11 -13.65 11.02 -9.39
CA ILE A 11 -13.04 9.81 -8.83
C ILE A 11 -13.33 8.62 -9.75
N GLU A 12 -14.58 8.43 -10.15
CA GLU A 12 -14.97 7.34 -11.07
C GLU A 12 -14.23 7.42 -12.41
N GLN A 13 -14.07 8.63 -12.97
CA GLN A 13 -13.28 8.82 -14.18
C GLN A 13 -11.81 8.44 -13.97
N ALA A 14 -11.22 8.73 -12.81
CA ALA A 14 -9.84 8.35 -12.52
C ALA A 14 -9.66 6.82 -12.46
N PHE A 15 -10.62 6.10 -11.87
CA PHE A 15 -10.62 4.63 -11.86
C PHE A 15 -10.77 4.03 -13.27
N ALA A 16 -11.54 4.68 -14.15
CA ALA A 16 -11.69 4.26 -15.54
C ALA A 16 -10.49 4.59 -16.43
N ASN A 17 -9.57 5.47 -15.99
CA ASN A 17 -8.42 5.93 -16.78
C ASN A 17 -7.12 5.86 -15.95
N PRO A 18 -6.67 4.65 -15.57
CA PRO A 18 -5.46 4.46 -14.79
C PRO A 18 -4.21 4.92 -15.56
N VAL A 19 -3.18 5.32 -14.82
CA VAL A 19 -1.88 5.71 -15.38
C VAL A 19 -0.93 4.53 -15.30
N GLY A 20 -0.40 4.10 -16.45
CA GLY A 20 0.68 3.10 -16.52
C GLY A 20 0.27 1.65 -16.21
N THR A 21 -1.03 1.36 -16.08
CA THR A 21 -1.57 0.02 -15.85
C THR A 21 -2.98 -0.12 -16.44
N GLN A 22 -3.53 -1.34 -16.46
CA GLN A 22 -4.94 -1.59 -16.81
C GLN A 22 -5.85 -1.21 -15.64
N CYS A 23 -7.16 -1.05 -15.89
CA CYS A 23 -8.10 -0.80 -14.80
C CYS A 23 -8.25 -2.04 -13.92
N ILE A 24 -8.71 -1.83 -12.67
CA ILE A 24 -8.80 -2.90 -11.67
C ILE A 24 -9.70 -4.04 -12.17
N ARG A 25 -10.82 -3.73 -12.83
CA ARG A 25 -11.72 -4.76 -13.36
C ARG A 25 -11.05 -5.68 -14.38
N ASP A 26 -10.09 -5.18 -15.16
CA ASP A 26 -9.39 -5.96 -16.18
C ASP A 26 -8.29 -6.80 -15.53
N LEU A 27 -7.51 -6.21 -14.61
CA LEU A 27 -6.46 -6.92 -13.86
C LEU A 27 -7.00 -8.04 -12.97
N ALA A 28 -8.22 -7.86 -12.47
CA ALA A 28 -8.89 -8.81 -11.59
C ALA A 28 -9.46 -10.05 -12.31
N GLN A 29 -9.50 -10.06 -13.65
CA GLN A 29 -10.03 -11.20 -14.40
C GLN A 29 -9.22 -12.48 -14.12
N GLY A 30 -9.91 -13.52 -13.64
CA GLY A 30 -9.30 -14.81 -13.33
C GLY A 30 -8.50 -14.85 -12.02
N LYS A 31 -8.42 -13.73 -11.29
CA LYS A 31 -7.82 -13.66 -9.95
C LYS A 31 -8.72 -14.33 -8.91
N LYS A 32 -8.11 -14.88 -7.87
CA LYS A 32 -8.79 -15.67 -6.84
C LYS A 32 -8.71 -15.04 -5.46
N GLU A 33 -7.65 -14.32 -5.14
CA GLU A 33 -7.40 -13.81 -3.80
C GLU A 33 -6.82 -12.39 -3.89
N VAL A 34 -7.53 -11.42 -3.31
CA VAL A 34 -7.21 -10.00 -3.43
C VAL A 34 -6.81 -9.44 -2.07
N ALA A 35 -5.61 -8.87 -2.00
CA ALA A 35 -5.16 -8.07 -0.86
C ALA A 35 -5.37 -6.58 -1.16
N ILE A 36 -6.15 -5.91 -0.32
CA ILE A 36 -6.26 -4.45 -0.32
C ILE A 36 -5.49 -3.91 0.87
N LEU A 37 -4.35 -3.30 0.58
CA LEU A 37 -3.50 -2.63 1.57
C LEU A 37 -3.99 -1.21 1.76
N PHE A 38 -4.08 -0.76 3.00
CA PHE A 38 -4.43 0.62 3.32
C PHE A 38 -3.47 1.19 4.37
N ASP A 39 -3.15 2.47 4.25
CA ASP A 39 -2.32 3.15 5.22
C ASP A 39 -3.06 3.41 6.55
N ASP A 40 -2.29 3.63 7.60
CA ASP A 40 -2.75 3.60 8.98
C ASP A 40 -3.47 4.93 9.41
N ILE A 41 -3.93 5.03 10.65
CA ILE A 41 -4.64 6.22 11.15
C ILE A 41 -3.75 7.47 11.24
N THR A 42 -2.42 7.32 11.19
CA THR A 42 -1.48 8.43 11.15
C THR A 42 -1.39 9.08 9.76
N ARG A 43 -2.15 8.57 8.79
CA ARG A 43 -2.29 9.14 7.45
C ARG A 43 -3.70 9.67 7.21
N PRO A 44 -3.85 10.86 6.58
CA PRO A 44 -5.14 11.50 6.35
C PRO A 44 -5.94 10.89 5.19
N THR A 45 -5.48 9.77 4.60
CA THR A 45 -6.16 9.07 3.51
C THR A 45 -7.58 8.73 3.91
N ARG A 46 -8.54 9.18 3.09
CA ARG A 46 -9.96 8.92 3.28
C ARG A 46 -10.34 7.57 2.69
N THR A 47 -9.77 6.50 3.23
CA THR A 47 -9.95 5.14 2.68
C THR A 47 -11.43 4.76 2.59
N TYR A 48 -12.25 5.13 3.56
CA TYR A 48 -13.72 4.91 3.51
C TYR A 48 -14.42 5.58 2.31
N GLU A 49 -13.86 6.66 1.74
CA GLU A 49 -14.41 7.29 0.53
C GLU A 49 -13.88 6.62 -0.75
N ILE A 50 -12.68 6.06 -0.73
CA ILE A 50 -11.99 5.50 -1.91
C ILE A 50 -12.32 4.02 -2.12
N LEU A 51 -12.34 3.24 -1.04
CA LEU A 51 -12.53 1.80 -1.06
C LEU A 51 -13.80 1.35 -1.82
N PRO A 52 -14.96 2.02 -1.72
CA PRO A 52 -16.14 1.62 -2.49
C PRO A 52 -15.92 1.62 -4.01
N TYR A 53 -15.02 2.46 -4.55
CA TYR A 53 -14.69 2.47 -5.98
C TYR A 53 -13.84 1.24 -6.36
N VAL A 54 -12.90 0.85 -5.49
CA VAL A 54 -12.10 -0.38 -5.65
C VAL A 54 -13.01 -1.61 -5.65
N LEU A 55 -13.89 -1.69 -4.66
CA LEU A 55 -14.81 -2.82 -4.50
C LEU A 55 -15.74 -2.97 -5.69
N ARG A 56 -16.25 -1.85 -6.25
CA ARG A 56 -17.09 -1.88 -7.47
C ARG A 56 -16.35 -2.41 -8.69
N GLU A 57 -15.07 -2.06 -8.87
CA GLU A 57 -14.26 -2.60 -9.98
C GLU A 57 -14.02 -4.12 -9.81
N LEU A 58 -13.75 -4.56 -8.58
CA LEU A 58 -13.55 -5.98 -8.26
C LEU A 58 -14.84 -6.79 -8.46
N GLU A 59 -15.99 -6.26 -8.02
CA GLU A 59 -17.30 -6.87 -8.22
C GLU A 59 -17.64 -7.01 -9.71
N GLN A 60 -17.34 -6.00 -10.53
CA GLN A 60 -17.52 -6.06 -11.99
C GLN A 60 -16.64 -7.13 -12.66
N ALA A 61 -15.50 -7.47 -12.05
CA ALA A 61 -14.65 -8.56 -12.49
C ALA A 61 -15.09 -9.95 -11.96
N GLY A 62 -16.17 -10.00 -11.16
CA GLY A 62 -16.69 -11.23 -10.56
C GLY A 62 -15.94 -11.69 -9.31
N ILE A 63 -15.14 -10.83 -8.69
CA ILE A 63 -14.50 -11.12 -7.39
C ILE A 63 -15.55 -10.99 -6.29
N SER A 64 -15.73 -12.05 -5.51
CA SER A 64 -16.64 -12.08 -4.37
C SER A 64 -15.96 -11.59 -3.09
N ASP A 65 -16.74 -11.15 -2.10
CA ASP A 65 -16.21 -10.61 -0.84
C ASP A 65 -15.32 -11.59 -0.08
N SER A 66 -15.62 -12.89 -0.15
CA SER A 66 -14.82 -13.94 0.50
C SER A 66 -13.41 -14.08 -0.07
N GLN A 67 -13.15 -13.49 -1.23
CA GLN A 67 -11.84 -13.48 -1.89
C GLN A 67 -11.04 -12.22 -1.56
N ILE A 68 -11.60 -11.29 -0.77
CA ILE A 68 -10.99 -9.99 -0.49
C ILE A 68 -10.60 -9.94 0.98
N ARG A 69 -9.38 -9.50 1.25
CA ARG A 69 -8.90 -9.19 2.61
C ARG A 69 -8.23 -7.84 2.64
N LEU A 70 -8.43 -7.12 3.75
CA LEU A 70 -7.83 -5.81 3.96
C LEU A 70 -6.70 -5.90 4.99
N ILE A 71 -5.56 -5.29 4.70
CA ILE A 71 -4.40 -5.29 5.60
C ILE A 71 -3.98 -3.84 5.88
N ALA A 72 -3.99 -3.46 7.16
CA ALA A 72 -3.46 -2.19 7.61
C ALA A 72 -1.93 -2.22 7.51
N ALA A 73 -1.38 -1.38 6.63
CA ALA A 73 0.05 -1.23 6.40
C ALA A 73 0.69 -0.34 7.48
N ILE A 74 0.77 -0.87 8.71
CA ILE A 74 1.19 -0.11 9.90
C ILE A 74 2.70 -0.06 10.11
N ALA A 75 3.50 -0.78 9.31
CA ALA A 75 4.94 -0.92 9.54
C ALA A 75 5.23 -1.23 11.01
N THR A 76 6.02 -0.39 11.70
CA THR A 76 6.38 -0.52 13.12
C THR A 76 5.46 0.26 14.07
N HIS A 77 4.33 0.77 13.60
CA HIS A 77 3.38 1.50 14.44
C HIS A 77 2.55 0.54 15.29
N GLY A 78 1.86 1.08 16.30
CA GLY A 78 0.97 0.30 17.16
C GLY A 78 -0.24 -0.25 16.39
N ALA A 79 -0.56 -1.52 16.63
CA ALA A 79 -1.75 -2.16 16.07
C ALA A 79 -3.02 -1.35 16.38
N HIS A 80 -3.89 -1.24 15.38
CA HIS A 80 -5.13 -0.50 15.50
C HIS A 80 -6.23 -1.33 16.14
N ASP A 81 -6.97 -0.70 17.04
CA ASP A 81 -8.22 -1.24 17.56
C ASP A 81 -9.38 -1.05 16.56
N ASN A 82 -10.51 -1.67 16.87
CA ASN A 82 -11.72 -1.57 16.06
C ASN A 82 -12.26 -0.14 15.92
N HIS A 83 -11.95 0.75 16.87
CA HIS A 83 -12.41 2.13 16.79
C HIS A 83 -11.60 2.93 15.77
N ALA A 84 -10.27 2.79 15.76
CA ALA A 84 -9.39 3.36 14.75
C ALA A 84 -9.69 2.80 13.36
N LEU A 85 -9.85 1.48 13.24
CA LEU A 85 -10.19 0.83 11.97
C LEU A 85 -11.56 1.30 11.45
N ARG A 86 -12.57 1.46 12.33
CA ARG A 86 -13.91 1.94 11.92
C ARG A 86 -13.85 3.37 11.38
N LYS A 87 -13.01 4.22 11.96
CA LYS A 87 -12.78 5.59 11.43
C LYS A 87 -12.11 5.57 10.07
N LYS A 88 -11.19 4.63 9.83
CA LYS A 88 -10.43 4.56 8.59
C LYS A 88 -11.24 3.97 7.43
N LEU A 89 -11.96 2.87 7.69
CA LEU A 89 -12.61 2.04 6.68
C LEU A 89 -14.13 2.18 6.62
N GLY A 90 -14.75 2.73 7.67
CA GLY A 90 -16.20 2.69 7.85
C GLY A 90 -16.68 1.39 8.50
N GLN A 91 -17.86 1.44 9.12
CA GLN A 91 -18.44 0.30 9.83
C GLN A 91 -18.81 -0.85 8.90
N GLU A 92 -19.44 -0.55 7.77
CA GLU A 92 -19.88 -1.55 6.78
C GLU A 92 -18.70 -2.42 6.31
N THR A 93 -17.56 -1.80 5.98
CA THR A 93 -16.35 -2.52 5.57
C THR A 93 -15.88 -3.52 6.63
N LEU A 94 -15.86 -3.11 7.90
CA LEU A 94 -15.40 -3.99 8.99
C LEU A 94 -16.33 -5.15 9.28
N GLU A 95 -17.61 -5.01 8.97
CA GLU A 95 -18.61 -6.07 9.15
C GLU A 95 -18.66 -7.01 7.94
N ARG A 96 -18.23 -6.54 6.77
CA ARG A 96 -18.29 -7.26 5.49
C ARG A 96 -17.02 -8.05 5.16
N PHE A 97 -15.84 -7.52 5.51
CA PHE A 97 -14.55 -8.09 5.07
C PHE A 97 -13.63 -8.45 6.25
N PRO A 98 -12.78 -9.46 6.09
CA PRO A 98 -11.68 -9.70 7.02
C PRO A 98 -10.67 -8.55 6.95
N VAL A 99 -10.37 -7.95 8.11
CA VAL A 99 -9.42 -6.83 8.24
C VAL A 99 -8.35 -7.18 9.26
N PHE A 100 -7.09 -7.06 8.86
CA PHE A 100 -5.93 -7.42 9.67
C PHE A 100 -5.01 -6.24 9.92
N ASN A 101 -4.37 -6.22 11.09
CA ASN A 101 -3.18 -5.42 11.30
C ASN A 101 -1.96 -6.20 10.80
N HIS A 102 -1.08 -5.54 10.06
CA HIS A 102 0.23 -6.11 9.80
C HIS A 102 1.02 -6.30 11.12
N ASN A 103 1.63 -7.47 11.30
CA ASN A 103 2.64 -7.69 12.32
C ASN A 103 4.01 -7.74 11.64
N PRO A 104 4.89 -6.75 11.85
CA PRO A 104 6.21 -6.74 11.23
C PRO A 104 7.21 -7.74 11.82
N TRP A 105 6.93 -8.35 12.99
CA TRP A 105 7.88 -9.26 13.67
C TRP A 105 7.65 -10.73 13.28
N GLU A 106 6.50 -11.04 12.69
CA GLU A 106 6.05 -12.41 12.43
C GLU A 106 5.26 -12.50 11.11
N ASN A 107 4.97 -13.72 10.67
CA ASN A 107 4.16 -14.00 9.48
C ASN A 107 4.57 -13.20 8.22
N CYS A 108 5.87 -13.05 8.00
CA CYS A 108 6.43 -12.48 6.78
C CYS A 108 7.19 -13.57 6.01
N THR A 109 7.05 -13.59 4.68
CA THR A 109 7.74 -14.52 3.81
C THR A 109 8.86 -13.80 3.05
N PRO A 110 10.05 -14.39 2.91
CA PRO A 110 11.10 -13.83 2.05
C PRO A 110 10.60 -13.69 0.60
N VAL A 111 10.85 -12.52 0.01
CA VAL A 111 10.44 -12.18 -1.37
C VAL A 111 11.68 -12.02 -2.27
N GLY A 112 12.77 -11.48 -1.73
CA GLY A 112 14.00 -11.26 -2.49
C GLY A 112 14.94 -10.30 -1.79
N THR A 113 15.90 -9.76 -2.54
CA THR A 113 16.81 -8.70 -2.05
C THR A 113 16.88 -7.62 -3.11
N THR A 114 16.71 -6.37 -2.71
CA THR A 114 16.79 -5.22 -3.63
C THR A 114 18.24 -4.96 -4.05
N SER A 115 18.43 -4.20 -5.12
CA SER A 115 19.73 -3.75 -5.59
C SER A 115 20.49 -2.88 -4.57
N HIS A 116 19.77 -2.24 -3.64
CA HIS A 116 20.36 -1.51 -2.51
C HIS A 116 20.68 -2.39 -1.29
N GLY A 117 20.44 -3.70 -1.38
CA GLY A 117 20.83 -4.69 -0.38
C GLY A 117 19.77 -5.00 0.67
N THR A 118 18.56 -4.45 0.57
CA THR A 118 17.47 -4.69 1.53
C THR A 118 16.96 -6.13 1.39
N PRO A 119 17.12 -6.99 2.42
CA PRO A 119 16.56 -8.33 2.40
C PRO A 119 15.05 -8.23 2.63
N LEU A 120 14.27 -8.30 1.55
CA LEU A 120 12.84 -8.07 1.59
C LEU A 120 12.10 -9.33 2.04
N ALA A 121 11.37 -9.20 3.14
CA ALA A 121 10.32 -10.12 3.54
C ALA A 121 9.02 -9.33 3.76
N VAL A 122 7.91 -9.87 3.25
CA VAL A 122 6.60 -9.19 3.23
C VAL A 122 5.57 -10.06 3.90
N ASN A 123 4.58 -9.44 4.52
CA ASN A 123 3.44 -10.11 5.14
C ASN A 123 2.87 -11.24 4.25
N ARG A 124 2.76 -12.44 4.82
CA ARG A 124 2.38 -13.65 4.08
C ARG A 124 0.99 -13.55 3.49
N GLU A 125 0.02 -12.97 4.19
CA GLU A 125 -1.36 -12.80 3.70
C GLU A 125 -1.42 -11.95 2.44
N VAL A 126 -0.47 -11.01 2.29
CA VAL A 126 -0.32 -10.18 1.09
C VAL A 126 0.32 -11.00 -0.04
N MET A 127 1.34 -11.80 0.28
CA MET A 127 2.04 -12.61 -0.72
C MET A 127 1.21 -13.80 -1.22
N ASP A 128 0.27 -14.31 -0.42
CA ASP A 128 -0.64 -15.39 -0.80
C ASP A 128 -1.79 -14.91 -1.73
N CYS A 129 -1.98 -13.60 -1.90
CA CYS A 129 -2.93 -13.02 -2.85
C CYS A 129 -2.35 -12.95 -4.28
N ASP A 130 -3.20 -13.08 -5.29
CA ASP A 130 -2.79 -12.96 -6.70
C ASP A 130 -3.09 -11.58 -7.32
N LEU A 131 -3.78 -10.71 -6.58
CA LEU A 131 -3.93 -9.28 -6.88
C LEU A 131 -3.68 -8.45 -5.62
N ARG A 132 -2.79 -7.45 -5.71
CA ARG A 132 -2.40 -6.57 -4.60
C ARG A 132 -2.67 -5.11 -4.95
N ILE A 133 -3.58 -4.50 -4.20
CA ILE A 133 -4.02 -3.12 -4.41
C ILE A 133 -3.61 -2.29 -3.19
N ALA A 134 -3.02 -1.13 -3.41
CA ALA A 134 -2.66 -0.20 -2.35
C ALA A 134 -3.51 1.06 -2.39
N ILE A 135 -4.04 1.45 -1.23
CA ILE A 135 -4.75 2.71 -1.02
C ILE A 135 -3.94 3.55 -0.03
N GLY A 136 -3.50 4.73 -0.46
CA GLY A 136 -2.72 5.63 0.39
C GLY A 136 -2.84 7.09 -0.02
N CYS A 137 -1.90 7.90 0.48
CA CYS A 137 -1.77 9.28 0.07
C CYS A 137 -0.31 9.66 -0.19
N ILE A 138 -0.11 10.61 -1.11
CA ILE A 138 1.19 11.20 -1.40
C ILE A 138 1.32 12.45 -0.53
N LEU A 139 2.29 12.44 0.38
CA LEU A 139 2.64 13.56 1.25
C LEU A 139 4.15 13.78 1.24
N PRO A 140 4.66 15.01 1.38
CA PRO A 140 6.10 15.23 1.57
C PRO A 140 6.63 14.40 2.73
N HIS A 141 7.76 13.73 2.54
CA HIS A 141 8.36 12.84 3.53
C HIS A 141 9.85 13.17 3.70
N PRO A 142 10.37 13.24 4.94
CA PRO A 142 11.73 13.73 5.20
C PRO A 142 12.84 12.90 4.56
N HIS A 143 12.64 11.58 4.42
CA HIS A 143 13.69 10.71 3.87
C HIS A 143 13.50 10.35 2.39
N THR A 144 12.29 9.97 1.98
CA THR A 144 12.00 9.44 0.63
C THR A 144 11.52 10.50 -0.38
N GLY A 145 11.62 11.78 -0.07
CA GLY A 145 11.01 12.85 -0.86
C GLY A 145 9.52 12.98 -0.61
N PHE A 146 8.79 11.91 -0.94
CA PHE A 146 7.35 11.76 -0.74
C PHE A 146 7.01 10.39 -0.13
N GLY A 147 5.86 10.31 0.53
CA GLY A 147 5.20 9.07 0.92
C GLY A 147 4.25 8.54 -0.16
N GLY A 148 3.46 7.52 0.18
CA GLY A 148 2.54 6.87 -0.76
C GLY A 148 3.24 5.83 -1.65
N GLY A 149 2.47 5.30 -2.62
CA GLY A 149 2.96 4.30 -3.57
C GLY A 149 3.55 3.07 -2.89
N GLY A 150 4.76 2.68 -3.32
CA GLY A 150 5.45 1.49 -2.81
C GLY A 150 5.72 1.48 -1.30
N LYS A 151 5.60 2.62 -0.60
CA LYS A 151 5.80 2.66 0.86
C LYS A 151 4.78 1.83 1.64
N ILE A 152 3.64 1.52 1.01
CA ILE A 152 2.64 0.58 1.52
C ILE A 152 3.23 -0.84 1.70
N ILE A 153 4.23 -1.21 0.89
CA ILE A 153 4.97 -2.48 0.99
C ILE A 153 6.15 -2.29 1.94
N LEU A 154 7.11 -1.43 1.59
CA LEU A 154 8.30 -1.15 2.40
C LEU A 154 8.26 0.31 2.88
N PRO A 155 7.98 0.59 4.16
CA PRO A 155 7.95 -0.35 5.28
C PRO A 155 6.57 -0.94 5.62
N GLY A 156 5.49 -0.51 4.94
CA GLY A 156 4.11 -0.68 5.43
C GLY A 156 3.68 -2.10 5.81
N VAL A 157 4.09 -3.12 5.06
CA VAL A 157 3.80 -4.54 5.35
C VAL A 157 5.06 -5.42 5.31
N ALA A 158 6.22 -4.82 5.56
CA ALA A 158 7.51 -5.49 5.52
C ALA A 158 7.97 -5.98 6.90
N HIS A 159 8.79 -7.03 6.92
CA HIS A 159 9.42 -7.53 8.13
C HIS A 159 10.40 -6.50 8.75
N ILE A 160 10.60 -6.55 10.06
CA ILE A 160 11.49 -5.60 10.77
C ILE A 160 12.89 -5.55 10.21
N ASP A 161 13.47 -6.68 9.83
CA ASP A 161 14.83 -6.71 9.27
C ASP A 161 14.90 -5.91 7.95
N SER A 162 13.87 -6.01 7.11
CA SER A 162 13.75 -5.21 5.89
C SER A 162 13.60 -3.73 6.22
N ILE A 163 12.76 -3.39 7.20
CA ILE A 163 12.51 -2.02 7.65
C ILE A 163 13.78 -1.40 8.24
N GLU A 164 14.50 -2.11 9.09
CA GLU A 164 15.74 -1.66 9.72
C GLU A 164 16.81 -1.44 8.66
N HIS A 165 17.02 -2.42 7.78
CA HIS A 165 18.01 -2.28 6.70
C HIS A 165 17.72 -1.05 5.84
N PHE A 166 16.47 -0.87 5.44
CA PHE A 166 16.02 0.29 4.67
C PHE A 166 16.30 1.61 5.41
N HIS A 167 15.90 1.73 6.67
CA HIS A 167 16.06 2.98 7.42
C HIS A 167 17.48 3.25 7.90
N VAL A 168 18.34 2.25 8.00
CA VAL A 168 19.71 2.41 8.53
C VAL A 168 20.74 2.34 7.40
N LYS A 169 20.76 1.25 6.65
CA LYS A 169 21.82 0.97 5.66
C LYS A 169 21.59 1.74 4.36
N VAL A 170 20.38 1.68 3.80
CA VAL A 170 20.07 2.38 2.54
C VAL A 170 20.14 3.89 2.74
N MET A 171 19.55 4.41 3.83
CA MET A 171 19.64 5.82 4.18
C MET A 171 21.09 6.32 4.31
N ALA A 172 21.96 5.54 4.97
CA ALA A 172 23.37 5.90 5.14
C ALA A 172 24.22 5.76 3.86
N SER A 173 23.75 5.01 2.86
CA SER A 173 24.52 4.76 1.63
C SER A 173 24.68 6.01 0.76
N ALA A 174 23.68 6.90 0.75
CA ALA A 174 23.69 8.15 -0.01
C ALA A 174 22.79 9.22 0.65
N PRO A 175 23.11 9.67 1.89
CA PRO A 175 22.26 10.59 2.65
C PRO A 175 21.98 11.90 1.92
N GLN A 176 22.89 12.36 1.06
CA GLN A 176 22.73 13.56 0.23
C GLN A 176 21.58 13.47 -0.78
N THR A 177 21.12 12.26 -1.11
CA THR A 177 19.99 12.04 -2.04
C THR A 177 18.64 12.01 -1.32
N THR A 178 18.65 12.03 0.02
CA THR A 178 17.43 12.05 0.84
C THR A 178 16.97 13.49 1.10
N GLY A 179 15.77 13.67 1.62
CA GLY A 179 15.23 14.99 1.96
C GLY A 179 13.78 15.18 1.52
N MET A 180 13.10 16.13 2.16
CA MET A 180 11.72 16.47 1.81
C MET A 180 11.66 17.05 0.39
N GLY A 181 10.84 16.47 -0.47
CA GLY A 181 10.72 16.87 -1.87
C GLY A 181 11.92 16.51 -2.76
N ASN A 182 12.97 15.86 -2.24
CA ASN A 182 14.09 15.35 -3.03
C ASN A 182 13.77 13.92 -3.51
N TYR A 183 13.43 13.74 -4.79
CA TYR A 183 12.91 12.46 -5.29
C TYR A 183 13.69 11.86 -6.47
N ASP A 184 14.24 12.66 -7.39
CA ASP A 184 14.80 12.15 -8.66
C ASP A 184 15.82 11.02 -8.46
N GLU A 185 16.86 11.27 -7.65
CA GLU A 185 17.96 10.32 -7.37
C GLU A 185 17.89 9.73 -5.96
N ASN A 186 16.74 9.83 -5.29
CA ASN A 186 16.60 9.43 -3.89
C ASN A 186 16.71 7.90 -3.74
N VAL A 187 17.83 7.42 -3.17
CA VAL A 187 18.09 5.98 -3.03
C VAL A 187 17.04 5.27 -2.19
N MET A 188 16.46 5.94 -1.20
CA MET A 188 15.40 5.36 -0.38
C MET A 188 14.09 5.25 -1.16
N ARG A 189 13.78 6.19 -2.05
CA ARG A 189 12.63 6.06 -2.95
C ARG A 189 12.83 4.88 -3.91
N LEU A 190 14.02 4.78 -4.52
CA LEU A 190 14.32 3.74 -5.49
C LEU A 190 14.28 2.34 -4.86
N ASP A 191 14.77 2.18 -3.63
CA ASP A 191 14.68 0.91 -2.89
C ASP A 191 13.23 0.50 -2.61
N VAL A 192 12.38 1.47 -2.25
CA VAL A 192 10.94 1.25 -2.06
C VAL A 192 10.24 0.84 -3.35
N GLU A 193 10.57 1.47 -4.48
CA GLU A 193 10.00 1.15 -5.78
C GLU A 193 10.41 -0.25 -6.26
N GLU A 194 11.66 -0.64 -6.03
CA GLU A 194 12.13 -1.99 -6.32
C GLU A 194 11.46 -3.01 -5.41
N ALA A 195 11.34 -2.74 -4.11
CA ALA A 195 10.64 -3.61 -3.17
C ALA A 195 9.17 -3.83 -3.54
N ALA A 196 8.48 -2.78 -3.99
CA ALA A 196 7.08 -2.88 -4.46
C ALA A 196 6.95 -3.77 -5.71
N LYS A 197 7.91 -3.69 -6.64
CA LYS A 197 7.97 -4.56 -7.83
C LYS A 197 8.24 -6.01 -7.45
N LEU A 198 9.20 -6.26 -6.54
CA LEU A 198 9.50 -7.61 -6.04
C LEU A 198 8.29 -8.24 -5.35
N ALA A 199 7.53 -7.45 -4.58
CA ALA A 199 6.31 -7.91 -3.91
C ALA A 199 5.11 -8.08 -4.86
N GLY A 200 5.24 -7.70 -6.14
CA GLY A 200 4.15 -7.79 -7.11
C GLY A 200 2.96 -6.89 -6.76
N LEU A 201 3.21 -5.63 -6.39
CA LEU A 201 2.15 -4.63 -6.19
C LEU A 201 1.57 -4.22 -7.55
N ASP A 202 0.29 -4.50 -7.78
CA ASP A 202 -0.35 -4.35 -9.09
C ASP A 202 -0.96 -2.95 -9.31
N VAL A 203 -1.58 -2.39 -8.27
CA VAL A 203 -2.36 -1.14 -8.37
C VAL A 203 -2.10 -0.23 -7.17
N ILE A 204 -1.98 1.07 -7.43
CA ILE A 204 -1.79 2.11 -6.42
C ILE A 204 -2.89 3.17 -6.61
N ILE A 205 -3.50 3.58 -5.51
CA ILE A 205 -4.59 4.55 -5.44
C ILE A 205 -4.27 5.62 -4.38
#